data_AF-A0A7X7Y8D6-F1
#
_entry.id   AF-A0A7X7Y8D6-F1
#
_cell.length_a   1.000
_cell.length_b   1.000
_cell.length_c   1.000
_cell.angle_alpha   90.00
_cell.angle_beta   90.00
_cell.angle_gamma   90.00
#
_symmetry.space_group_name_H-M   'P 1'
#
loop_
_entity.id
_entity.type
_entity.pdbx_description
1 polymer ?
#
loop_
_entity_poly.entity_id
_entity_poly.type
_entity_poly.pdbx_seq_one_letter_code
_entity_poly.pdbx_strand_id
1 'polypeptide(L)'
;MNVLSEVVDEELHIKGETNFPDETSLLVKLLNHENNETEITTTVSEGTFEVEPIPIQQLKSGEQTYHITLAEEQPDSVEKIIGEKGKQLEGELIDEDKNFFVAFTVDIPEQKAKLSEAEVQQKRTKPTHTSGTTDKIPVTLVQTIDGDTIKVIYDGQEHNVRYLLIDTPETNHPRFGKQPFGEEAKERNRQLVNGGDLYLEFDVGERFDKYGRLLAYVYAGDTLVQEQLLKEGLARVAYVYPPNTRHLDRFEKAQQSAKDKKIGIWSLENYVSDNGFNRTDHEGADTLTPDKKMNQSPKTNSSNGEVYYKNCTEARKAGAAPLYKGEPGYAKHLDRDGDGIACE
;
A
#
# COMPACT_ATOMS: atom_id res chain seq x y z
N MET A 1 -0.80 33.80 17.34
CA MET A 1 -0.47 32.61 16.54
C MET A 1 -0.67 31.39 17.42
N ASN A 2 -1.31 30.35 16.89
CA ASN A 2 -1.52 29.08 17.60
C ASN A 2 -0.66 28.03 16.92
N VAL A 3 0.14 27.29 17.69
CA VAL A 3 1.02 26.24 17.16
C VAL A 3 0.62 24.90 17.77
N LEU A 4 0.52 23.89 16.91
CA LEU A 4 0.31 22.50 17.27
C LEU A 4 1.51 21.70 16.79
N SER A 5 2.05 20.90 17.69
CA SER A 5 3.19 20.02 17.43
C SER A 5 2.91 18.63 17.95
N GLU A 6 3.20 17.62 17.15
CA GLU A 6 2.87 16.22 17.44
C GLU A 6 3.92 15.29 16.80
N VAL A 7 4.29 14.23 17.50
CA VAL A 7 5.17 13.17 16.97
C VAL A 7 4.32 11.97 16.58
N VAL A 8 4.31 11.62 15.29
CA VAL A 8 3.60 10.46 14.72
C VAL A 8 4.54 9.76 13.75
N ASP A 9 4.52 8.43 13.72
CA ASP A 9 5.30 7.64 12.75
C ASP A 9 6.80 7.99 12.66
N GLU A 10 7.41 8.35 13.80
CA GLU A 10 8.81 8.82 13.91
C GLU A 10 9.09 10.17 13.21
N GLU A 11 8.08 10.98 12.96
CA GLU A 11 8.19 12.34 12.44
C GLU A 11 7.53 13.35 13.37
N LEU A 12 8.18 14.50 13.56
CA LEU A 12 7.62 15.67 14.21
C LEU A 12 6.87 16.50 13.17
N HIS A 13 5.56 16.60 13.35
CA HIS A 13 4.67 17.46 12.59
C HIS A 13 4.45 18.75 13.36
N ILE A 14 4.66 19.90 12.70
CA ILE A 14 4.39 21.22 13.26
C ILE A 14 3.48 21.98 12.30
N LYS A 15 2.35 22.45 12.81
CA LYS A 15 1.39 23.26 12.05
C LYS A 15 0.76 24.31 12.93
N GLY A 16 0.12 25.30 12.33
CA GLY A 16 -0.59 26.29 13.11
C GLY A 16 -1.35 27.33 12.32
N GLU A 17 -1.96 28.23 13.06
CA GLU A 17 -2.79 29.32 12.55
C GLU A 17 -2.14 30.66 12.89
N THR A 18 -2.18 31.57 11.91
CA THR A 18 -1.63 32.92 12.02
C THR A 18 -2.44 33.93 11.24
N ASN A 19 -2.33 35.20 11.61
CA ASN A 19 -2.92 36.33 10.92
C ASN A 19 -1.93 37.02 9.96
N PHE A 20 -0.77 36.43 9.71
CA PHE A 20 0.16 36.94 8.71
C PHE A 20 -0.44 36.87 7.29
N PRO A 21 -0.03 37.78 6.39
CA PRO A 21 -0.40 37.68 4.99
C PRO A 21 0.02 36.33 4.39
N ASP A 22 -0.72 35.86 3.38
CA ASP A 22 -0.29 34.75 2.56
C ASP A 22 1.08 35.04 1.93
N GLU A 23 1.84 33.98 1.68
CA GLU A 23 3.24 34.03 1.21
C GLU A 23 4.27 34.47 2.26
N THR A 24 3.85 34.82 3.49
CA THR A 24 4.80 35.12 4.57
C THR A 24 5.69 33.91 4.85
N SER A 25 7.01 34.11 4.74
CA SER A 25 8.00 33.06 5.00
C SER A 25 8.34 33.01 6.48
N LEU A 26 8.12 31.87 7.10
CA LEU A 26 8.40 31.59 8.51
C LEU A 26 9.63 30.69 8.62
N LEU A 27 10.38 30.87 9.69
CA LEU A 27 11.57 30.12 10.00
C LEU A 27 11.42 29.45 11.37
N VAL A 28 11.41 28.12 11.40
CA VAL A 28 11.40 27.34 12.64
C VAL A 28 12.84 27.00 13.00
N LYS A 29 13.33 27.56 14.11
CA LYS A 29 14.65 27.32 14.67
C LYS A 29 14.57 26.43 15.91
N LEU A 30 15.42 25.42 15.97
CA LEU A 30 15.65 24.66 17.20
C LEU A 30 16.73 25.34 18.05
N LEU A 31 16.44 25.62 19.31
CA LEU A 31 17.43 26.09 20.29
C LEU A 31 17.63 24.99 21.35
N ASN A 32 18.62 24.13 21.12
CA ASN A 32 19.11 23.17 22.10
C ASN A 32 20.22 23.82 22.97
N HIS A 33 20.41 23.31 24.20
CA HIS A 33 21.50 23.67 25.13
C HIS A 33 22.93 23.54 24.57
N GLU A 34 23.09 22.95 23.38
CA GLU A 34 24.37 22.76 22.68
C GLU A 34 24.56 23.67 21.45
N ASN A 35 23.66 24.62 21.20
CA ASN A 35 23.69 25.57 20.07
C ASN A 35 23.73 24.92 18.66
N ASN A 36 23.19 23.70 18.50
CA ASN A 36 22.93 23.16 17.16
C ASN A 36 21.63 23.75 16.62
N GLU A 37 21.73 24.51 15.52
CA GLU A 37 20.61 25.17 14.87
C GLU A 37 20.13 24.33 13.68
N THR A 38 18.96 23.69 13.85
CA THR A 38 18.19 23.21 12.70
C THR A 38 17.21 24.31 12.33
N GLU A 39 17.28 24.75 11.08
CA GLU A 39 16.44 25.80 10.52
C GLU A 39 15.57 25.22 9.42
N ILE A 40 14.25 25.41 9.53
CA ILE A 40 13.29 24.94 8.52
C ILE A 40 12.38 26.09 8.14
N THR A 41 12.26 26.34 6.86
CA THR A 41 11.38 27.38 6.31
C THR A 41 10.03 26.79 5.92
N THR A 42 8.97 27.54 6.17
CA THR A 42 7.63 27.27 5.63
C THR A 42 6.96 28.58 5.24
N THR A 43 5.84 28.50 4.54
CA THR A 43 5.12 29.66 4.02
C THR A 43 3.68 29.65 4.51
N VAL A 44 3.16 30.83 4.85
CA VAL A 44 1.75 31.00 5.24
C VAL A 44 0.85 30.91 4.02
N SER A 45 -0.23 30.13 4.12
CA SER A 45 -1.29 30.03 3.13
C SER A 45 -2.64 29.92 3.82
N GLU A 46 -3.58 30.79 3.42
CA GLU A 46 -4.94 30.87 3.95
C GLU A 46 -4.98 31.02 5.48
N GLY A 47 -4.05 31.79 6.04
CA GLY A 47 -3.93 32.01 7.49
C GLY A 47 -3.41 30.79 8.28
N THR A 48 -2.88 29.78 7.59
CA THR A 48 -2.28 28.59 8.19
C THR A 48 -0.85 28.38 7.72
N PHE A 49 -0.08 27.58 8.44
CA PHE A 49 1.23 27.11 8.00
C PHE A 49 1.44 25.67 8.47
N GLU A 50 2.24 24.93 7.71
CA GLU A 50 2.65 23.56 8.03
C GLU A 50 4.11 23.40 7.65
N VAL A 51 4.91 22.91 8.59
CA VAL A 51 6.34 22.62 8.39
C VAL A 51 6.45 21.24 7.76
N GLU A 52 7.39 21.06 6.83
CA GLU A 52 7.71 19.71 6.34
C GLU A 52 8.01 18.78 7.53
N PRO A 53 7.44 17.56 7.55
CA PRO A 53 7.64 16.63 8.66
C PRO A 53 9.12 16.40 8.96
N ILE A 54 9.50 16.48 10.23
CA ILE A 54 10.90 16.40 10.65
C ILE A 54 11.14 15.03 11.26
N PRO A 55 11.96 14.17 10.65
CA PRO A 55 12.26 12.86 11.22
C PRO A 55 12.90 13.02 12.61
N ILE A 56 12.35 12.36 13.63
CA ILE A 56 12.82 12.53 15.02
C ILE A 56 14.25 12.03 15.23
N GLN A 57 14.82 11.27 14.29
CA GLN A 57 16.23 10.87 14.24
C GLN A 57 17.18 12.04 14.00
N GLN A 58 16.67 13.14 13.44
CA GLN A 58 17.43 14.38 13.30
C GLN A 58 17.37 15.24 14.57
N LEU A 59 16.56 14.82 15.56
CA LEU A 59 16.25 15.60 16.74
C LEU A 59 16.81 14.92 17.98
N LYS A 60 17.25 15.72 18.94
CA LYS A 60 17.66 15.20 20.25
C LYS A 60 16.42 14.66 20.99
N SER A 61 16.56 13.52 21.66
CA SER A 61 15.47 13.00 22.49
C SER A 61 15.28 13.85 23.75
N GLY A 62 14.08 13.81 24.29
CA GLY A 62 13.61 14.57 25.45
C GLY A 62 12.89 15.85 25.05
N GLU A 63 12.59 16.64 26.07
CA GLU A 63 11.90 17.91 25.94
C GLU A 63 12.80 18.96 25.24
N GLN A 64 12.30 19.54 24.15
CA GLN A 64 13.01 20.54 23.35
C GLN A 64 12.13 21.75 23.07
N THR A 65 12.74 22.94 23.06
CA THR A 65 12.07 24.20 22.73
C THR A 65 12.45 24.68 21.33
N TYR A 66 11.44 24.99 20.53
CA TYR A 66 11.56 25.51 19.18
C TYR A 66 11.02 26.93 19.12
N HIS A 67 11.63 27.76 18.28
CA HIS A 67 11.20 29.13 18.01
C HIS A 67 10.75 29.28 16.56
N ILE A 68 9.62 29.92 16.33
CA ILE A 68 9.19 30.37 15.00
C ILE A 68 9.48 31.85 14.89
N THR A 69 10.29 32.26 13.91
CA THR A 69 10.56 33.65 13.56
C THR A 69 10.15 33.95 12.13
N LEU A 70 10.25 35.21 11.70
CA LEU A 70 10.23 35.52 10.28
C LEU A 70 11.53 35.05 9.63
N ALA A 71 11.44 34.56 8.39
CA ALA A 71 12.62 34.36 7.56
C ALA A 71 13.27 35.71 7.22
N GLU A 72 14.59 35.71 6.99
CA GLU A 72 15.34 36.94 6.67
C GLU A 72 14.87 37.60 5.38
N GLU A 73 14.56 36.78 4.38
CA GLU A 73 14.02 37.22 3.09
C GLU A 73 12.51 36.99 3.08
N GLN A 74 11.77 38.03 2.67
CA GLN A 74 10.33 37.99 2.49
C GLN A 74 9.98 38.41 1.06
N PRO A 75 8.89 37.89 0.48
CA PRO A 75 8.40 38.39 -0.80
C PRO A 75 8.05 39.89 -0.73
N ASP A 76 8.27 40.62 -1.83
CA ASP A 76 7.92 42.05 -1.96
C ASP A 76 6.44 42.34 -1.60
N SER A 77 5.54 41.38 -1.86
CA SER A 77 4.12 41.44 -1.51
C SER A 77 3.92 41.51 0.01
N VAL A 78 4.66 40.71 0.76
CA VAL A 78 4.63 40.62 2.21
C VAL A 78 5.34 41.80 2.85
N GLU A 79 6.51 42.20 2.36
CA GLU A 79 7.28 43.33 2.91
C GLU A 79 6.51 44.65 2.85
N LYS A 80 5.66 44.85 1.83
CA LYS A 80 4.80 46.03 1.73
C LYS A 80 3.74 46.10 2.84
N ILE A 81 3.39 44.96 3.45
CA ILE A 81 2.33 44.85 4.45
C ILE A 81 2.90 44.89 5.87
N ILE A 82 3.93 44.09 6.15
CA ILE A 82 4.49 43.96 7.52
C ILE A 82 5.86 44.65 7.68
N GLY A 83 6.42 45.19 6.59
CA GLY A 83 7.74 45.78 6.55
C GLY A 83 8.87 44.73 6.49
N GLU A 84 10.02 45.17 5.98
CA GLU A 84 11.29 44.41 6.05
C GLU A 84 11.53 43.86 7.46
N LYS A 85 11.77 42.55 7.55
CA LYS A 85 11.93 41.80 8.81
C LYS A 85 10.79 41.99 9.83
N GLY A 86 9.59 42.34 9.38
CA GLY A 86 8.43 42.51 10.26
C GLY A 86 8.45 43.78 11.11
N LYS A 87 9.24 44.79 10.76
CA LYS A 87 9.41 46.04 11.53
C LYS A 87 8.12 46.80 11.87
N GLN A 88 7.00 46.51 11.21
CA GLN A 88 5.69 47.12 11.45
C GLN A 88 4.78 46.26 12.34
N LEU A 89 5.23 45.09 12.78
CA LEU A 89 4.48 44.22 13.68
C LEU A 89 4.48 44.78 15.10
N GLU A 90 3.40 44.51 15.82
CA GLU A 90 3.20 44.91 17.21
C GLU A 90 2.48 43.78 17.97
N GLY A 91 2.70 43.69 19.29
CA GLY A 91 2.02 42.72 20.16
C GLY A 91 2.97 41.91 21.04
N GLU A 92 2.41 40.95 21.78
CA GLU A 92 3.13 40.16 22.79
C GLU A 92 4.12 39.13 22.19
N LEU A 93 4.02 38.87 20.88
CA LEU A 93 4.88 37.93 20.14
C LEU A 93 6.03 38.63 19.40
N ILE A 94 6.27 39.90 19.72
CA ILE A 94 7.31 40.74 19.15
C ILE A 94 8.35 41.01 20.24
N ASP A 95 9.62 40.74 19.97
CA ASP A 95 10.72 40.95 20.92
C ASP A 95 11.13 42.43 21.04
N GLU A 96 12.12 42.70 21.90
CA GLU A 96 12.64 44.05 22.15
C GLU A 96 13.26 44.69 20.89
N ASP A 97 13.73 43.87 19.94
CA ASP A 97 14.30 44.27 18.66
C ASP A 97 13.26 44.34 17.53
N LYS A 98 11.96 44.22 17.87
CA LYS A 98 10.82 44.16 16.96
C LYS A 98 10.78 42.96 16.02
N ASN A 99 11.46 41.86 16.36
CA ASN A 99 11.35 40.63 15.61
C ASN A 99 10.22 39.77 16.14
N PHE A 100 9.53 39.11 15.22
CA PHE A 100 8.54 38.12 15.57
C PHE A 100 9.20 36.86 16.12
N PHE A 101 8.70 36.35 17.24
CA PHE A 101 9.10 35.08 17.79
C PHE A 101 7.94 34.37 18.49
N VAL A 102 7.85 33.05 18.33
CA VAL A 102 6.95 32.17 19.08
C VAL A 102 7.72 30.98 19.57
N ALA A 103 7.73 30.73 20.87
CA ALA A 103 8.33 29.54 21.45
C ALA A 103 7.29 28.46 21.73
N PHE A 104 7.61 27.21 21.41
CA PHE A 104 6.82 26.04 21.77
C PHE A 104 7.73 24.87 22.15
N THR A 105 7.19 23.94 22.95
CA THR A 105 7.95 22.80 23.47
C THR A 105 7.39 21.50 22.92
N VAL A 106 8.27 20.57 22.57
CA VAL A 106 7.95 19.24 22.05
C VAL A 106 8.73 18.20 22.85
N ASP A 107 8.07 17.11 23.25
CA ASP A 107 8.72 15.95 23.83
C ASP A 107 9.08 14.94 22.73
N ILE A 108 10.37 14.79 22.44
CA ILE A 108 10.87 13.86 21.43
C ILE A 108 11.19 12.52 22.10
N PRO A 109 10.57 11.40 21.71
CA PRO A 109 10.79 10.12 22.40
C PRO A 109 12.24 9.63 22.28
N GLU A 110 12.74 8.95 23.32
CA GLU A 110 14.07 8.33 23.30
C GLU A 110 14.18 7.28 22.20
N GLN A 111 15.23 7.41 21.39
CA GLN A 111 15.53 6.45 20.33
C GLN A 111 16.16 5.19 20.94
N LYS A 112 15.48 4.06 20.81
CA LYS A 112 16.08 2.77 21.17
C LYS A 112 17.26 2.49 20.23
N ALA A 113 18.47 2.40 20.80
CA ALA A 113 19.72 2.25 20.06
C ALA A 113 19.64 1.16 18.98
N LYS A 114 19.75 1.56 17.71
CA LYS A 114 20.12 0.74 16.56
C LYS A 114 21.57 1.09 16.15
N LEU A 115 22.32 0.08 15.72
CA LEU A 115 23.77 0.08 15.42
C LEU A 115 24.24 1.23 14.50
N SER A 116 25.49 1.67 14.70
CA SER A 116 26.07 2.96 14.27
C SER A 116 26.38 3.16 12.77
N GLU A 117 26.37 4.43 12.38
CA GLU A 117 26.37 5.03 11.03
C GLU A 117 27.57 4.71 10.10
N ALA A 118 28.71 4.26 10.63
CA ALA A 118 29.87 3.89 9.79
C ALA A 118 29.61 2.64 8.92
N GLU A 119 28.69 1.76 9.35
CA GLU A 119 28.24 0.61 8.55
C GLU A 119 27.13 0.98 7.54
N VAL A 120 26.47 2.13 7.76
CA VAL A 120 25.34 2.62 6.94
C VAL A 120 25.84 3.37 5.69
N GLN A 121 26.98 4.05 5.78
CA GLN A 121 27.47 4.87 4.66
C GLN A 121 28.05 4.06 3.48
N GLN A 122 28.40 2.77 3.69
CA GLN A 122 28.69 1.85 2.59
C GLN A 122 27.43 1.28 1.89
N LYS A 123 26.22 1.51 2.43
CA LYS A 123 24.95 0.97 1.87
C LYS A 123 24.07 2.00 1.16
N ARG A 124 24.47 3.28 1.09
CA ARG A 124 23.75 4.33 0.32
C ARG A 124 24.20 4.47 -1.14
N THR A 125 24.64 3.38 -1.74
CA THR A 125 24.29 3.08 -3.13
C THR A 125 23.42 1.83 -3.10
N LYS A 126 22.10 1.96 -2.99
CA LYS A 126 21.23 0.84 -3.33
C LYS A 126 20.99 0.91 -4.85
N PRO A 127 21.51 -0.05 -5.63
CA PRO A 127 20.87 -0.34 -6.90
C PRO A 127 19.43 -0.74 -6.59
N THR A 128 18.47 -0.28 -7.40
CA THR A 128 17.11 -0.82 -7.49
C THR A 128 17.08 -2.29 -7.97
N HIS A 129 18.26 -2.89 -8.16
CA HIS A 129 18.47 -4.32 -8.25
C HIS A 129 18.99 -4.88 -6.93
N THR A 130 18.22 -5.78 -6.33
CA THR A 130 18.79 -6.86 -5.54
C THR A 130 19.67 -7.72 -6.44
N SER A 131 20.89 -8.01 -6.01
CA SER A 131 21.81 -8.92 -6.70
C SER A 131 21.37 -10.39 -6.67
N GLY A 132 20.07 -10.69 -6.52
CA GLY A 132 19.58 -12.07 -6.43
C GLY A 132 20.02 -12.82 -5.18
N THR A 133 20.25 -12.10 -4.08
CA THR A 133 20.57 -12.71 -2.79
C THR A 133 19.44 -13.63 -2.34
N THR A 134 19.78 -14.81 -1.82
CA THR A 134 18.82 -15.76 -1.21
C THR A 134 18.68 -15.54 0.30
N ASP A 135 19.18 -14.40 0.78
CA ASP A 135 19.13 -14.02 2.20
C ASP A 135 17.68 -13.89 2.68
N LYS A 136 17.41 -14.53 3.82
CA LYS A 136 16.15 -14.44 4.54
C LYS A 136 16.26 -13.33 5.58
N ILE A 137 15.56 -12.23 5.37
CA ILE A 137 15.61 -11.06 6.24
C ILE A 137 14.52 -11.17 7.31
N PRO A 138 14.86 -11.17 8.61
CA PRO A 138 13.86 -11.28 9.67
C PRO A 138 12.94 -10.06 9.70
N VAL A 139 11.65 -10.30 9.94
CA VAL A 139 10.61 -9.28 10.09
C VAL A 139 9.65 -9.62 11.21
N THR A 140 8.92 -8.63 11.72
CA THR A 140 7.90 -8.83 12.76
C THR A 140 6.51 -8.76 12.13
N LEU A 141 5.65 -9.76 12.37
CA LEU A 141 4.26 -9.70 11.93
C LEU A 141 3.50 -8.59 12.66
N VAL A 142 2.77 -7.77 11.91
CA VAL A 142 1.76 -6.85 12.46
C VAL A 142 0.37 -7.45 12.30
N GLN A 143 0.02 -7.87 11.07
CA GLN A 143 -1.32 -8.32 10.76
C GLN A 143 -1.34 -9.23 9.52
N THR A 144 -2.21 -10.24 9.50
CA THR A 144 -2.59 -10.95 8.27
C THR A 144 -3.78 -10.23 7.61
N ILE A 145 -3.60 -9.75 6.37
CA ILE A 145 -4.62 -8.96 5.66
C ILE A 145 -5.52 -9.88 4.84
N ASP A 146 -4.92 -10.71 3.97
CA ASP A 146 -5.61 -11.73 3.18
C ASP A 146 -4.72 -12.97 2.96
N GLY A 147 -5.12 -13.93 2.12
CA GLY A 147 -4.41 -15.18 1.84
C GLY A 147 -2.99 -14.99 1.29
N ASP A 148 -2.72 -13.88 0.60
CA ASP A 148 -1.42 -13.61 -0.03
C ASP A 148 -0.83 -12.23 0.34
N THR A 149 -1.38 -11.60 1.37
CA THR A 149 -0.94 -10.27 1.83
C THR A 149 -0.88 -10.20 3.35
N ILE A 150 0.26 -9.74 3.87
CA ILE A 150 0.48 -9.47 5.30
C ILE A 150 1.02 -8.06 5.49
N LYS A 151 0.93 -7.56 6.71
CA LYS A 151 1.62 -6.37 7.17
C LYS A 151 2.72 -6.76 8.15
N VAL A 152 3.93 -6.25 7.96
CA VAL A 152 5.09 -6.53 8.80
C VAL A 152 5.85 -5.25 9.16
N ILE A 153 6.67 -5.32 10.21
CA ILE A 153 7.73 -4.36 10.44
C ILE A 153 8.98 -4.84 9.70
N TYR A 154 9.41 -4.07 8.70
CA TYR A 154 10.63 -4.30 7.90
C TYR A 154 11.44 -3.00 7.86
N ASP A 155 12.76 -3.08 8.05
CA ASP A 155 13.65 -1.91 8.20
C ASP A 155 13.19 -0.89 9.27
N GLY A 156 12.33 -1.30 10.21
CA GLY A 156 11.80 -0.45 11.28
C GLY A 156 10.45 0.20 11.00
N GLN A 157 9.89 0.05 9.79
CA GLN A 157 8.62 0.64 9.38
C GLN A 157 7.58 -0.44 9.06
N GLU A 158 6.29 -0.10 9.18
CA GLU A 158 5.22 -0.97 8.72
C GLU A 158 5.15 -1.01 7.19
N HIS A 159 5.15 -2.21 6.63
CA HIS A 159 4.98 -2.43 5.21
C HIS A 159 3.95 -3.53 4.94
N ASN A 160 3.11 -3.29 3.94
CA ASN A 160 2.33 -4.36 3.33
C ASN A 160 3.25 -5.18 2.41
N VAL A 161 3.19 -6.50 2.53
CA VAL A 161 3.95 -7.46 1.72
C VAL A 161 2.97 -8.21 0.84
N ARG A 162 3.11 -8.05 -0.48
CA ARG A 162 2.40 -8.86 -1.47
C ARG A 162 3.26 -10.07 -1.81
N TYR A 163 2.67 -11.26 -1.64
CA TYR A 163 3.39 -12.50 -1.88
C TYR A 163 3.68 -12.64 -3.37
N LEU A 164 4.95 -12.84 -3.72
CA LEU A 164 5.35 -13.08 -5.09
C LEU A 164 4.78 -14.40 -5.61
N LEU A 165 4.45 -14.40 -6.91
CA LEU A 165 4.09 -15.56 -7.73
C LEU A 165 2.81 -16.32 -7.35
N ILE A 166 2.01 -15.82 -6.41
CA ILE A 166 0.74 -16.46 -6.05
C ILE A 166 -0.42 -15.48 -6.03
N ASP A 167 -1.62 -16.01 -6.20
CA ASP A 167 -2.89 -15.30 -6.08
C ASP A 167 -3.88 -16.19 -5.31
N THR A 168 -4.50 -15.64 -4.27
CA THR A 168 -5.50 -16.33 -3.45
C THR A 168 -6.91 -15.81 -3.74
N PRO A 169 -7.97 -16.63 -3.60
CA PRO A 169 -9.33 -16.12 -3.69
C PRO A 169 -9.57 -15.00 -2.66
N GLU A 170 -10.19 -13.92 -3.10
CA GLU A 170 -10.41 -12.73 -2.28
C GLU A 170 -11.57 -12.95 -1.29
N THR A 171 -11.35 -12.52 -0.04
CA THR A 171 -12.40 -12.56 0.99
C THR A 171 -13.51 -11.53 0.77
N ASN A 172 -13.20 -10.45 0.06
CA ASN A 172 -14.13 -9.39 -0.27
C ASN A 172 -13.84 -8.76 -1.64
N HIS A 173 -14.06 -9.53 -2.72
CA HIS A 173 -13.84 -9.05 -4.08
C HIS A 173 -14.87 -7.96 -4.44
N PRO A 174 -14.47 -6.77 -4.96
CA PRO A 174 -15.37 -5.66 -5.26
C PRO A 174 -16.55 -6.03 -6.19
N ARG A 175 -16.34 -6.97 -7.12
CA ARG A 175 -17.35 -7.43 -8.08
C ARG A 175 -18.04 -8.75 -7.71
N PHE A 176 -17.34 -9.61 -6.96
CA PHE A 176 -17.74 -11.01 -6.78
C PHE A 176 -18.04 -11.36 -5.33
N GLY A 177 -17.84 -10.43 -4.39
CA GLY A 177 -17.97 -10.66 -2.97
C GLY A 177 -16.99 -11.71 -2.48
N LYS A 178 -17.43 -12.51 -1.52
CA LYS A 178 -16.63 -13.60 -0.95
C LYS A 178 -16.46 -14.72 -1.97
N GLN A 179 -15.21 -15.03 -2.32
CA GLN A 179 -14.88 -16.11 -3.24
C GLN A 179 -14.73 -17.45 -2.48
N PRO A 180 -15.09 -18.59 -3.09
CA PRO A 180 -14.79 -19.91 -2.52
C PRO A 180 -13.32 -20.07 -2.12
N PHE A 181 -13.05 -20.65 -0.96
CA PHE A 181 -11.70 -20.82 -0.39
C PHE A 181 -10.97 -19.53 0.04
N GLY A 182 -11.57 -18.34 -0.06
CA GLY A 182 -10.89 -17.10 0.32
C GLY A 182 -10.63 -16.99 1.82
N GLU A 183 -11.62 -17.31 2.66
CA GLU A 183 -11.43 -17.31 4.12
C GLU A 183 -10.48 -18.42 4.56
N GLU A 184 -10.57 -19.59 3.91
CA GLU A 184 -9.70 -20.73 4.15
C GLU A 184 -8.24 -20.37 3.82
N ALA A 185 -8.01 -19.66 2.72
CA ALA A 185 -6.68 -19.17 2.35
C ALA A 185 -6.15 -18.14 3.36
N LYS A 186 -6.97 -17.16 3.75
CA LYS A 186 -6.61 -16.14 4.73
C LYS A 186 -6.29 -16.72 6.11
N GLU A 187 -7.16 -17.58 6.62
CA GLU A 187 -6.97 -18.20 7.94
C GLU A 187 -5.77 -19.15 7.91
N ARG A 188 -5.55 -19.86 6.80
CA ARG A 188 -4.35 -20.70 6.67
C ARG A 188 -3.07 -19.87 6.63
N ASN A 189 -3.05 -18.78 5.87
CA ASN A 189 -1.92 -17.85 5.85
C ASN A 189 -1.64 -17.35 7.28
N ARG A 190 -2.68 -16.90 7.98
CA ARG A 190 -2.58 -16.46 9.39
C ARG A 190 -1.96 -17.53 10.29
N GLN A 191 -2.40 -18.79 10.20
CA GLN A 191 -1.84 -19.88 11.00
C GLN A 191 -0.35 -20.12 10.70
N LEU A 192 0.03 -20.08 9.41
CA LEU A 192 1.42 -20.25 9.00
C LEU A 192 2.30 -19.12 9.52
N VAL A 193 1.89 -17.87 9.33
CA VAL A 193 2.72 -16.71 9.70
C VAL A 193 2.77 -16.41 11.20
N ASN A 194 1.82 -16.92 11.97
CA ASN A 194 1.88 -16.89 13.44
C ASN A 194 2.61 -18.12 14.04
N GLY A 195 2.99 -19.10 13.22
CA GLY A 195 3.55 -20.37 13.66
C GLY A 195 5.04 -20.33 14.02
N GLY A 196 5.74 -19.22 13.79
CA GLY A 196 7.17 -19.08 14.08
C GLY A 196 7.75 -17.75 13.61
N ASP A 197 9.09 -17.64 13.64
CA ASP A 197 9.83 -16.46 13.19
C ASP A 197 9.60 -16.20 11.69
N LEU A 198 9.37 -14.94 11.32
CA LEU A 198 9.08 -14.55 9.94
C LEU A 198 10.29 -13.98 9.23
N TYR A 199 10.42 -14.35 7.96
CA TYR A 199 11.46 -13.84 7.08
C TYR A 199 10.91 -13.48 5.70
N LEU A 200 11.47 -12.41 5.13
CA LEU A 200 11.28 -12.04 3.73
C LEU A 200 12.52 -12.39 2.91
N GLU A 201 12.31 -13.07 1.79
CA GLU A 201 13.31 -13.26 0.75
C GLU A 201 12.89 -12.44 -0.48
N PHE A 202 13.69 -11.45 -0.86
CA PHE A 202 13.43 -10.62 -2.05
C PHE A 202 13.97 -11.29 -3.31
N ASP A 203 13.24 -11.17 -4.42
CA ASP A 203 13.73 -11.65 -5.71
C ASP A 203 14.71 -10.65 -6.38
N VAL A 204 15.23 -10.93 -7.57
CA VAL A 204 16.24 -10.13 -8.32
C VAL A 204 15.72 -8.80 -8.91
N GLY A 205 14.40 -8.67 -9.03
CA GLY A 205 13.75 -7.50 -9.61
C GLY A 205 13.38 -6.47 -8.56
N GLU A 206 12.42 -5.62 -8.90
CA GLU A 206 11.97 -4.55 -8.02
C GLU A 206 11.37 -5.11 -6.72
N ARG A 207 11.68 -4.43 -5.62
CA ARG A 207 11.21 -4.79 -4.27
C ARG A 207 9.84 -4.25 -3.95
N PHE A 208 9.33 -3.29 -4.72
CA PHE A 208 8.06 -2.65 -4.47
C PHE A 208 7.21 -2.74 -5.73
N ASP A 209 5.91 -2.91 -5.55
CA ASP A 209 4.96 -2.68 -6.64
C ASP A 209 4.57 -1.20 -6.74
N LYS A 210 3.79 -0.87 -7.77
CA LYS A 210 3.27 0.48 -8.02
C LYS A 210 2.36 1.03 -6.91
N TYR A 211 1.94 0.19 -5.96
CA TYR A 211 1.11 0.57 -4.81
C TYR A 211 1.95 0.70 -3.52
N GLY A 212 3.27 0.58 -3.61
CA GLY A 212 4.18 0.68 -2.47
C GLY A 212 4.24 -0.57 -1.60
N ARG A 213 3.68 -1.71 -2.04
CA ARG A 213 3.78 -2.97 -1.29
C ARG A 213 5.11 -3.65 -1.58
N LEU A 214 5.72 -4.22 -0.54
CA LEU A 214 6.91 -5.06 -0.70
C LEU A 214 6.56 -6.35 -1.47
N LEU A 215 7.41 -6.71 -2.43
CA LEU A 215 7.32 -7.94 -3.22
C LEU A 215 8.33 -8.95 -2.67
N ALA A 216 7.85 -10.00 -2.02
CA ALA A 216 8.73 -10.98 -1.37
C ALA A 216 8.17 -12.41 -1.33
N TYR A 217 9.08 -13.36 -1.18
CA TYR A 217 8.79 -14.71 -0.70
C TYR A 217 8.78 -14.72 0.83
N VAL A 218 7.79 -15.37 1.44
CA VAL A 218 7.58 -15.31 2.90
C VAL A 218 7.87 -16.66 3.52
N TYR A 219 8.73 -16.68 4.53
CA TYR A 219 9.05 -17.86 5.31
C TYR A 219 8.56 -17.71 6.74
N ALA A 220 7.94 -18.77 7.27
CA ALA A 220 7.71 -18.96 8.70
C ALA A 220 8.63 -20.11 9.18
N GLY A 221 9.71 -19.76 9.87
CA GLY A 221 10.86 -20.65 10.07
C GLY A 221 11.42 -21.15 8.72
N ASP A 222 11.41 -22.46 8.51
CA ASP A 222 11.83 -23.09 7.26
C ASP A 222 10.70 -23.25 6.22
N THR A 223 9.45 -22.96 6.61
CA THR A 223 8.29 -23.16 5.75
C THR A 223 8.12 -21.98 4.80
N LEU A 224 8.24 -22.22 3.49
CA LEU A 224 7.88 -21.25 2.46
C LEU A 224 6.35 -21.19 2.34
N VAL A 225 5.76 -20.10 2.83
CA VAL A 225 4.32 -19.95 3.02
C VAL A 225 3.57 -20.13 1.70
N GLN A 226 4.04 -19.47 0.63
CA GLN A 226 3.44 -19.60 -0.71
C GLN A 226 3.40 -21.05 -1.21
N GLU A 227 4.49 -21.81 -1.03
CA GLU A 227 4.53 -23.20 -1.46
C GLU A 227 3.50 -24.04 -0.71
N GLN A 228 3.32 -23.78 0.58
CA GLN A 228 2.36 -24.51 1.40
C GLN A 228 0.92 -24.20 0.98
N LEU A 229 0.59 -22.93 0.73
CA LEU A 229 -0.73 -22.53 0.22
C LEU A 229 -1.03 -23.16 -1.14
N LEU A 230 -0.03 -23.26 -2.03
CA LEU A 230 -0.18 -23.93 -3.33
C LEU A 230 -0.40 -25.45 -3.17
N LYS A 231 0.37 -26.12 -2.29
CA LYS A 231 0.22 -27.56 -2.02
C LYS A 231 -1.16 -27.90 -1.45
N GLU A 232 -1.71 -27.00 -0.64
CA GLU A 232 -3.04 -27.14 -0.03
C GLU A 232 -4.17 -26.66 -0.94
N GLY A 233 -3.87 -26.23 -2.18
CA GLY A 233 -4.87 -25.80 -3.14
C GLY A 233 -5.62 -24.53 -2.71
N LEU A 234 -4.97 -23.64 -1.95
CA LEU A 234 -5.56 -22.38 -1.46
C LEU A 234 -5.09 -21.17 -2.27
N ALA A 235 -4.13 -21.36 -3.18
CA ALA A 235 -3.62 -20.34 -4.08
C ALA A 235 -3.38 -20.93 -5.48
N ARG A 236 -3.32 -20.06 -6.48
CA ARG A 236 -2.80 -20.37 -7.82
C ARG A 236 -1.47 -19.64 -8.06
N VAL A 237 -0.67 -20.13 -8.99
CA VAL A 237 0.46 -19.38 -9.54
C VAL A 237 -0.07 -18.25 -10.41
N ALA A 238 0.40 -17.04 -10.18
CA ALA A 238 -0.06 -15.83 -10.86
C ALA A 238 1.02 -14.74 -10.84
N TYR A 239 0.79 -13.67 -11.60
CA TYR A 239 1.66 -12.46 -11.61
C TYR A 239 3.14 -12.78 -11.87
N VAL A 240 3.39 -13.68 -12.83
CA VAL A 240 4.74 -14.07 -13.25
C VAL A 240 5.34 -12.95 -14.11
N TYR A 241 6.02 -12.01 -13.46
CA TYR A 241 6.69 -10.90 -14.11
C TYR A 241 8.21 -11.04 -13.94
N PRO A 242 8.95 -11.42 -15.00
CA PRO A 242 10.41 -11.40 -14.96
C PRO A 242 10.95 -10.02 -14.55
N PRO A 243 12.02 -9.97 -13.74
CA PRO A 243 12.89 -11.09 -13.39
C PRO A 243 12.50 -11.82 -12.08
N ASN A 244 11.38 -11.48 -11.45
CA ASN A 244 10.94 -12.06 -10.17
C ASN A 244 10.34 -13.46 -10.34
N THR A 245 11.16 -14.46 -10.66
CA THR A 245 10.71 -15.83 -10.97
C THR A 245 11.46 -16.95 -10.24
N ARG A 246 12.25 -16.63 -9.20
CA ARG A 246 13.15 -17.59 -8.51
C ARG A 246 12.50 -18.90 -8.10
N HIS A 247 11.28 -18.85 -7.54
CA HIS A 247 10.58 -20.05 -7.07
C HIS A 247 9.49 -20.55 -8.02
N LEU A 248 9.44 -20.05 -9.27
CA LEU A 248 8.37 -20.38 -10.22
C LEU A 248 8.26 -21.90 -10.46
N ASP A 249 9.35 -22.58 -10.81
CA ASP A 249 9.35 -24.03 -11.03
C ASP A 249 8.90 -24.82 -9.79
N ARG A 250 9.25 -24.34 -8.60
CA ARG A 250 8.86 -24.96 -7.32
C ARG A 250 7.35 -24.80 -7.09
N PHE A 251 6.82 -23.62 -7.37
CA PHE A 251 5.42 -23.28 -7.20
C PHE A 251 4.53 -23.95 -8.24
N GLU A 252 4.96 -24.06 -9.49
CA GLU A 252 4.24 -24.80 -10.53
C GLU A 252 4.13 -26.28 -10.18
N LYS A 253 5.18 -26.90 -9.65
CA LYS A 253 5.14 -28.29 -9.16
C LYS A 253 4.19 -28.47 -7.97
N ALA A 254 4.21 -27.54 -7.02
CA ALA A 254 3.28 -27.53 -5.88
C ALA A 254 1.83 -27.43 -6.34
N GLN A 255 1.55 -26.47 -7.23
CA GLN A 255 0.23 -26.28 -7.85
C GLN A 255 -0.20 -27.53 -8.63
N GLN A 256 0.67 -28.12 -9.43
CA GLN A 256 0.32 -29.29 -10.23
C GLN A 256 -0.07 -30.48 -9.34
N SER A 257 0.64 -30.69 -8.22
CA SER A 257 0.22 -31.71 -7.25
C SER A 257 -1.16 -31.45 -6.65
N ALA A 258 -1.58 -30.19 -6.45
CA ALA A 258 -2.91 -29.86 -5.95
C ALA A 258 -3.98 -30.03 -7.04
N LYS A 259 -3.67 -29.67 -8.29
CA LYS A 259 -4.51 -29.90 -9.48
C LYS A 259 -4.82 -31.38 -9.68
N ASP A 260 -3.79 -32.22 -9.72
CA ASP A 260 -3.95 -33.67 -9.99
C ASP A 260 -4.82 -34.37 -8.94
N LYS A 261 -4.76 -33.87 -7.70
CA LYS A 261 -5.53 -34.38 -6.56
C LYS A 261 -6.87 -33.67 -6.35
N LYS A 262 -7.18 -32.65 -7.17
CA LYS A 262 -8.38 -31.81 -7.06
C LYS A 262 -8.59 -31.23 -5.65
N ILE A 263 -7.53 -30.67 -5.08
CA ILE A 263 -7.54 -30.09 -3.72
C ILE A 263 -7.95 -28.62 -3.78
N GLY A 264 -8.78 -28.18 -2.82
CA GLY A 264 -9.12 -26.77 -2.62
C GLY A 264 -9.76 -26.14 -3.86
N ILE A 265 -9.22 -25.01 -4.32
CA ILE A 265 -9.69 -24.30 -5.53
C ILE A 265 -9.77 -25.20 -6.77
N TRP A 266 -8.98 -26.29 -6.83
CA TRP A 266 -8.97 -27.24 -7.94
C TRP A 266 -10.06 -28.32 -7.86
N SER A 267 -10.85 -28.37 -6.78
CA SER A 267 -12.02 -29.25 -6.67
C SER A 267 -13.23 -28.72 -7.44
N LEU A 268 -13.22 -27.43 -7.78
CA LEU A 268 -14.32 -26.74 -8.45
C LEU A 268 -14.01 -26.62 -9.94
N GLU A 269 -14.90 -27.18 -10.77
CA GLU A 269 -14.75 -27.12 -12.23
C GLU A 269 -14.89 -25.68 -12.73
N ASN A 270 -14.00 -25.27 -13.65
CA ASN A 270 -13.94 -23.94 -14.24
C ASN A 270 -13.80 -22.78 -13.23
N TYR A 271 -13.43 -23.05 -11.98
CA TYR A 271 -13.30 -22.01 -10.95
C TYR A 271 -12.02 -21.21 -11.10
N VAL A 272 -10.88 -21.87 -11.35
CA VAL A 272 -9.60 -21.18 -11.55
C VAL A 272 -9.35 -20.97 -13.05
N SER A 273 -8.95 -19.75 -13.42
CA SER A 273 -8.57 -19.37 -14.79
C SER A 273 -7.25 -18.60 -14.81
N ASP A 274 -6.73 -18.33 -16.01
CA ASP A 274 -5.51 -17.51 -16.18
C ASP A 274 -5.71 -16.10 -15.61
N ASN A 275 -6.95 -15.60 -15.65
CA ASN A 275 -7.33 -14.26 -15.21
C ASN A 275 -7.77 -14.18 -13.73
N GLY A 276 -7.70 -15.27 -12.96
CA GLY A 276 -8.10 -15.28 -11.55
C GLY A 276 -9.11 -16.37 -11.22
N PHE A 277 -10.16 -15.99 -10.48
CA PHE A 277 -11.19 -16.88 -9.99
C PHE A 277 -12.55 -16.51 -10.58
N ASN A 278 -13.18 -17.46 -11.27
CA ASN A 278 -14.49 -17.32 -11.89
C ASN A 278 -15.60 -17.47 -10.85
N ARG A 279 -16.78 -16.93 -11.15
CA ARG A 279 -17.96 -17.17 -10.34
C ARG A 279 -18.41 -18.62 -10.53
N THR A 280 -18.65 -19.33 -9.45
CA THR A 280 -19.26 -20.65 -9.49
C THR A 280 -20.76 -20.47 -9.64
N ASP A 281 -21.22 -20.26 -10.87
CA ASP A 281 -22.63 -20.14 -11.24
C ASP A 281 -23.36 -21.49 -11.23
N HIS A 282 -22.74 -22.53 -10.70
CA HIS A 282 -23.35 -23.85 -10.60
C HIS A 282 -24.08 -23.99 -9.27
N GLU A 283 -25.38 -23.67 -9.31
CA GLU A 283 -26.37 -24.53 -8.66
C GLU A 283 -26.02 -25.99 -8.99
N GLY A 284 -25.43 -26.71 -8.04
CA GLY A 284 -24.99 -28.07 -8.31
C GLY A 284 -24.14 -28.73 -7.24
N ALA A 285 -24.45 -28.55 -5.95
CA ALA A 285 -23.85 -29.38 -4.88
C ALA A 285 -24.74 -29.45 -3.62
N ASP A 286 -25.98 -29.92 -3.77
CA ASP A 286 -26.80 -30.60 -2.75
C ASP A 286 -28.12 -30.98 -3.48
N THR A 287 -28.59 -32.21 -3.65
CA THR A 287 -28.70 -33.38 -2.78
C THR A 287 -29.07 -34.61 -3.63
N LEU A 288 -28.65 -35.80 -3.19
CA LEU A 288 -29.17 -37.08 -3.65
C LEU A 288 -30.59 -37.29 -3.11
N THR A 289 -31.63 -37.24 -3.95
CA THR A 289 -32.89 -38.02 -3.76
C THR A 289 -33.63 -38.24 -5.09
N PRO A 290 -34.29 -39.41 -5.31
CA PRO A 290 -35.02 -39.72 -6.53
C PRO A 290 -36.51 -39.31 -6.46
N ASP A 291 -37.12 -39.18 -7.65
CA ASP A 291 -38.54 -38.92 -7.97
C ASP A 291 -39.04 -37.46 -7.91
N LYS A 292 -39.35 -36.87 -9.09
CA LYS A 292 -40.73 -36.81 -9.64
C LYS A 292 -40.77 -36.13 -11.03
N LYS A 293 -41.58 -36.70 -11.93
CA LYS A 293 -41.83 -36.33 -13.33
C LYS A 293 -42.63 -35.04 -13.57
N MET A 294 -42.48 -34.54 -14.81
CA MET A 294 -43.40 -33.71 -15.65
C MET A 294 -43.45 -32.20 -15.31
N ASN A 295 -43.48 -31.25 -16.26
CA ASN A 295 -43.81 -31.30 -17.69
C ASN A 295 -43.40 -29.97 -18.40
N GLN A 296 -42.96 -30.11 -19.66
CA GLN A 296 -43.19 -29.23 -20.82
C GLN A 296 -42.50 -27.85 -20.92
N SER A 297 -41.48 -27.82 -21.80
CA SER A 297 -41.12 -26.68 -22.65
C SER A 297 -42.27 -26.27 -23.59
N PRO A 298 -42.16 -25.08 -24.21
CA PRO A 298 -41.90 -25.07 -25.65
C PRO A 298 -40.58 -24.39 -26.02
N LYS A 299 -39.86 -25.03 -26.95
CA LYS A 299 -38.60 -24.60 -27.59
C LYS A 299 -38.74 -23.31 -28.38
N THR A 300 -37.66 -22.52 -28.44
CA THR A 300 -37.05 -21.98 -29.68
C THR A 300 -35.61 -21.58 -29.34
N ASN A 301 -34.60 -22.34 -29.74
CA ASN A 301 -33.79 -22.29 -30.97
C ASN A 301 -32.37 -21.81 -30.67
N SER A 302 -31.43 -22.72 -30.90
CA SER A 302 -30.00 -22.54 -30.77
C SER A 302 -29.45 -21.85 -32.03
N SER A 303 -28.79 -20.70 -31.87
CA SER A 303 -27.76 -20.18 -32.80
C SER A 303 -27.06 -18.99 -32.15
N ASN A 304 -25.73 -19.07 -31.96
CA ASN A 304 -24.76 -18.01 -31.62
C ASN A 304 -25.34 -16.61 -31.32
N GLY A 305 -25.48 -16.26 -30.04
CA GLY A 305 -25.76 -14.89 -29.62
C GLY A 305 -24.45 -14.17 -29.29
N GLU A 306 -23.84 -13.50 -30.27
CA GLU A 306 -22.89 -12.43 -29.96
C GLU A 306 -23.68 -11.32 -29.26
N VAL A 307 -23.48 -11.19 -27.95
CA VAL A 307 -24.02 -10.07 -27.18
C VAL A 307 -23.43 -8.78 -27.78
N TYR A 308 -24.29 -7.84 -28.19
CA TYR A 308 -23.88 -6.58 -28.81
C TYR A 308 -24.44 -5.40 -28.03
N TYR A 309 -23.59 -4.44 -27.68
CA TYR A 309 -23.98 -3.18 -27.04
C TYR A 309 -23.71 -2.01 -27.97
N LYS A 310 -24.71 -1.14 -28.17
CA LYS A 310 -24.60 0.04 -29.04
C LYS A 310 -23.60 1.05 -28.50
N ASN A 311 -23.50 1.18 -27.17
CA ASN A 311 -22.58 2.08 -26.48
C ASN A 311 -22.41 1.68 -25.01
N CYS A 312 -21.48 2.33 -24.31
CA CYS A 312 -21.19 2.04 -22.91
C CYS A 312 -22.33 2.33 -21.94
N THR A 313 -23.28 3.20 -22.29
CA THR A 313 -24.47 3.42 -21.46
C THR A 313 -25.36 2.18 -21.43
N GLU A 314 -25.51 1.50 -22.56
CA GLU A 314 -26.27 0.25 -22.65
C GLU A 314 -25.56 -0.90 -21.91
N ALA A 315 -24.24 -1.02 -22.08
CA ALA A 315 -23.43 -2.02 -21.37
C ALA A 315 -23.49 -1.82 -19.85
N ARG A 316 -23.38 -0.58 -19.35
CA ARG A 316 -23.52 -0.26 -17.92
C ARG A 316 -24.92 -0.52 -17.39
N LYS A 317 -25.97 -0.15 -18.15
CA LYS A 317 -27.37 -0.41 -17.78
C LYS A 317 -27.68 -1.91 -17.70
N ALA A 318 -27.02 -2.71 -18.53
CA ALA A 318 -27.10 -4.17 -18.49
C ALA A 318 -26.21 -4.81 -17.41
N GLY A 319 -25.43 -4.03 -16.65
CA GLY A 319 -24.49 -4.54 -15.65
C GLY A 319 -23.27 -5.26 -16.23
N ALA A 320 -22.99 -5.05 -17.52
CA ALA A 320 -21.95 -5.77 -18.26
C ALA A 320 -20.61 -5.03 -18.33
N ALA A 321 -20.58 -3.71 -18.10
CA ALA A 321 -19.35 -2.93 -18.08
C ALA A 321 -18.62 -3.00 -16.72
N PRO A 322 -17.27 -2.95 -16.69
CA PRO A 322 -16.37 -2.90 -17.85
C PRO A 322 -16.31 -4.25 -18.59
N LEU A 323 -16.13 -4.18 -19.92
CA LEU A 323 -16.09 -5.32 -20.84
C LEU A 323 -14.65 -5.57 -21.26
N TYR A 324 -14.14 -6.80 -21.12
CA TYR A 324 -12.75 -7.11 -21.45
C TYR A 324 -12.60 -7.74 -22.83
N LYS A 325 -11.48 -7.46 -23.50
CA LYS A 325 -11.19 -7.99 -24.85
C LYS A 325 -11.26 -9.51 -24.89
N GLY A 326 -12.21 -10.04 -25.67
CA GLY A 326 -12.48 -11.47 -25.81
C GLY A 326 -13.73 -11.96 -25.07
N GLU A 327 -14.35 -11.11 -24.24
CA GLU A 327 -15.63 -11.42 -23.60
C GLU A 327 -16.83 -11.18 -24.55
N PRO A 328 -17.93 -11.95 -24.40
CA PRO A 328 -19.18 -11.65 -25.09
C PRO A 328 -19.66 -10.23 -24.75
N GLY A 329 -19.91 -9.40 -25.78
CA GLY A 329 -20.25 -7.99 -25.57
C GLY A 329 -19.11 -7.01 -25.82
N TYR A 330 -17.86 -7.46 -25.74
CA TYR A 330 -16.72 -6.61 -26.08
C TYR A 330 -16.71 -6.28 -27.56
N ALA A 331 -16.57 -5.00 -27.87
CA ALA A 331 -16.37 -4.54 -29.23
C ALA A 331 -15.44 -3.33 -29.23
N LYS A 332 -14.56 -3.25 -30.24
CA LYS A 332 -13.53 -2.20 -30.33
C LYS A 332 -14.10 -0.77 -30.32
N HIS A 333 -15.37 -0.57 -30.69
CA HIS A 333 -16.02 0.75 -30.62
C HIS A 333 -16.41 1.17 -29.19
N LEU A 334 -16.33 0.26 -28.22
CA LEU A 334 -16.61 0.49 -26.80
C LEU A 334 -15.33 0.73 -25.98
N ASP A 335 -14.17 0.39 -26.55
CA ASP A 335 -12.82 0.52 -26.00
C ASP A 335 -12.14 1.73 -26.65
N ARG A 336 -12.26 2.89 -26.00
CA ARG A 336 -11.93 4.18 -26.61
C ARG A 336 -10.42 4.40 -26.72
N ASP A 337 -9.67 3.94 -25.73
CA ASP A 337 -8.22 4.09 -25.60
C ASP A 337 -7.46 2.84 -26.07
N GLY A 338 -8.15 1.71 -26.27
CA GLY A 338 -7.64 0.51 -26.93
C GLY A 338 -6.78 -0.36 -26.03
N ASP A 339 -6.91 -0.20 -24.71
CA ASP A 339 -6.13 -0.90 -23.69
C ASP A 339 -6.63 -2.33 -23.43
N GLY A 340 -7.78 -2.69 -24.01
CA GLY A 340 -8.44 -3.99 -23.85
C GLY A 340 -9.59 -3.97 -22.83
N ILE A 341 -9.96 -2.82 -22.28
CA ILE A 341 -11.03 -2.61 -21.31
C ILE A 341 -12.04 -1.61 -21.89
N ALA A 342 -13.13 -2.14 -22.45
CA ALA A 342 -14.23 -1.33 -22.94
C ALA A 342 -15.11 -0.81 -21.79
N CYS A 343 -15.58 0.45 -21.92
CA CYS A 343 -16.55 1.07 -21.03
C CYS A 343 -16.13 1.27 -19.57
N GLU A 344 -14.83 1.48 -19.33
CA GLU A 344 -14.28 1.98 -18.06
C GLU A 344 -14.97 3.24 -17.52
#